data_AF-A0A7W1AHZ0-F1
#
_entry.id   AF-A0A7W1AHZ0-F1
#
_cell.length_a   1.000
_cell.length_b   1.000
_cell.length_c   1.000
_cell.angle_alpha   90.00
_cell.angle_beta   90.00
_cell.angle_gamma   90.00
#
_symmetry.space_group_name_H-M   'P 1'
#
loop_
_entity.id
_entity.type
_entity.pdbx_description
1 polymer ?
#
loop_
_entity_poly.entity_id
_entity_poly.type
_entity_poly.pdbx_seq_one_letter_code
_entity_poly.pdbx_strand_id
1 'polypeptide(L)'
;FDAFWGAKLLIRFRPHELGAIVKEAQFSDPRANAYMTETLIKRQRATARHWFDRVAPLDEFVVESRGQVARMCFTDLMLSYKLRATPTAYAIDTFDHGGKATGHAQVLPATANGRACTDVPIVADNNGYTIVRLRVQRNKSEMPPVLVHLAQDASGAVRVIGLRRR
;
A
#
# COMPACT_ATOMS: atom_id res chain seq x y z
N PHE A 1 -6.49 -0.39 -12.97
CA PHE A 1 -5.72 -0.91 -11.81
C PHE A 1 -4.38 -1.51 -12.21
N ASP A 2 -4.29 -2.11 -13.40
CA ASP A 2 -3.09 -2.75 -13.92
C ASP A 2 -1.85 -1.85 -13.92
N ALA A 3 -2.02 -0.56 -14.19
CA ALA A 3 -0.89 0.37 -14.19
C ALA A 3 -0.28 0.60 -12.79
N PHE A 4 -1.10 0.66 -11.73
CA PHE A 4 -0.59 0.67 -10.35
C PHE A 4 0.11 -0.64 -10.01
N TRP A 5 -0.50 -1.77 -10.38
CA TRP A 5 0.09 -3.08 -10.15
C TRP A 5 1.45 -3.24 -10.86
N GLY A 6 1.54 -2.81 -12.12
CA GLY A 6 2.78 -2.78 -12.89
C GLY A 6 3.81 -1.85 -12.26
N ALA A 7 3.43 -0.63 -11.86
CA ALA A 7 4.32 0.29 -11.16
C ALA A 7 4.86 -0.30 -9.85
N LYS A 8 4.01 -1.01 -9.09
CA LYS A 8 4.41 -1.72 -7.86
C LYS A 8 5.41 -2.83 -8.15
N LEU A 9 5.21 -3.62 -9.19
CA LEU A 9 6.16 -4.66 -9.56
C LEU A 9 7.50 -4.06 -10.00
N LEU A 10 7.45 -3.04 -10.85
CA LEU A 10 8.65 -2.37 -11.32
C LEU A 10 9.48 -1.80 -10.17
N ILE A 11 8.88 -1.10 -9.21
CA ILE A 11 9.62 -0.43 -8.13
C ILE A 11 10.25 -1.37 -7.10
N ARG A 12 9.89 -2.67 -7.12
CA ARG A 12 10.51 -3.69 -6.25
C ARG A 12 11.95 -4.03 -6.61
N PHE A 13 12.35 -3.83 -7.88
CA PHE A 13 13.73 -4.07 -8.28
C PHE A 13 14.68 -3.08 -7.63
N ARG A 14 15.72 -3.60 -6.98
CA ARG A 14 16.77 -2.83 -6.32
C ARG A 14 17.81 -2.35 -7.34
N PRO A 15 18.51 -1.23 -7.09
CA PRO A 15 19.52 -0.72 -8.03
C PRO A 15 20.56 -1.75 -8.48
N HIS A 16 21.03 -2.61 -7.57
CA HIS A 16 22.01 -3.66 -7.92
C HIS A 16 21.40 -4.80 -8.75
N GLU A 17 20.10 -5.08 -8.60
CA GLU A 17 19.40 -6.08 -9.44
C GLU A 17 19.24 -5.54 -10.87
N LEU A 18 18.89 -4.27 -11.02
CA LEU A 18 18.87 -3.62 -12.33
C LEU A 18 20.26 -3.59 -12.96
N GLY A 19 21.30 -3.32 -12.18
CA GLY A 19 22.69 -3.39 -12.66
C GLY A 19 23.10 -4.79 -13.11
N ALA A 20 22.70 -5.83 -12.37
CA ALA A 20 22.94 -7.22 -12.76
C ALA A 20 22.23 -7.58 -14.08
N ILE A 21 20.96 -7.19 -14.23
CA ILE A 21 20.20 -7.41 -15.47
C ILE A 21 20.86 -6.71 -16.66
N VAL A 22 21.30 -5.46 -16.48
CA VAL A 22 21.96 -4.69 -17.55
C VAL A 22 23.32 -5.30 -17.93
N LYS A 23 24.07 -5.86 -16.97
CA LYS A 23 25.34 -6.54 -17.23
C LYS A 23 25.19 -7.72 -18.18
N GLU A 24 24.08 -8.46 -18.10
CA GLU A 24 23.79 -9.59 -19.00
C GLU A 24 23.55 -9.15 -20.45
N ALA A 25 23.33 -7.86 -20.72
CA ALA A 25 23.24 -7.34 -22.09
C ALA A 25 24.61 -7.23 -22.79
N GLN A 26 25.71 -7.44 -22.06
CA GLN A 26 27.08 -7.53 -22.60
C GLN A 26 27.49 -6.35 -23.51
N PHE A 27 27.11 -5.12 -23.12
CA PHE A 27 27.57 -3.94 -23.86
C PHE A 27 29.11 -3.87 -23.87
N SER A 28 29.68 -3.64 -25.05
CA SER A 28 31.14 -3.50 -25.24
C SER A 28 31.71 -2.24 -24.58
N ASP A 29 30.93 -1.15 -24.56
CA ASP A 29 31.30 0.09 -23.87
C ASP A 29 30.77 0.07 -22.41
N PRO A 30 31.63 0.11 -21.38
CA PRO A 30 31.20 0.16 -19.98
C PRO A 30 30.35 1.40 -19.65
N ARG A 31 30.47 2.50 -20.42
CA ARG A 31 29.63 3.69 -20.26
C ARG A 31 28.18 3.42 -20.64
N ALA A 32 27.93 2.52 -21.61
CA ALA A 32 26.58 2.12 -21.99
C ALA A 32 25.88 1.33 -20.87
N ASN A 33 26.62 0.43 -20.20
CA ASN A 33 26.12 -0.28 -19.01
C ASN A 33 25.71 0.69 -17.89
N ALA A 34 26.57 1.66 -17.57
CA ALA A 34 26.29 2.66 -16.55
C ALA A 34 25.08 3.52 -16.92
N TYR A 35 25.03 4.03 -18.15
CA TYR A 35 23.93 4.83 -18.67
C TYR A 35 22.59 4.06 -18.64
N MET A 36 22.58 2.81 -19.07
CA MET A 36 21.35 2.00 -19.08
C MET A 36 20.86 1.72 -17.66
N THR A 37 21.76 1.36 -16.75
CA THR A 37 21.40 1.12 -15.34
C THR A 37 20.77 2.38 -14.73
N GLU A 38 21.41 3.53 -14.90
CA GLU A 38 20.91 4.80 -14.38
C GLU A 38 19.55 5.17 -15.01
N THR A 39 19.41 4.96 -16.32
CA THR A 39 18.18 5.24 -17.06
C THR A 39 17.02 4.38 -16.56
N LEU A 40 17.24 3.07 -16.36
CA LEU A 40 16.22 2.17 -15.83
C LEU A 40 15.79 2.57 -14.41
N ILE A 41 16.73 2.92 -13.53
CA ILE A 41 16.42 3.40 -12.18
C ILE A 41 15.57 4.68 -12.24
N LYS A 42 15.99 5.66 -13.07
CA LYS A 42 15.26 6.93 -13.23
C LYS A 42 13.84 6.70 -13.74
N ARG A 43 13.67 5.84 -14.76
CA ARG A 43 12.37 5.50 -15.35
C ARG A 43 11.49 4.76 -14.36
N GLN A 44 12.02 3.75 -13.68
CA GLN A 44 11.31 3.00 -12.64
C GLN A 44 10.75 3.95 -11.56
N ARG A 45 11.59 4.83 -11.01
CA ARG A 45 11.17 5.81 -9.99
C ARG A 45 10.17 6.84 -10.53
N ALA A 46 10.31 7.27 -11.78
CA ALA A 46 9.37 8.19 -12.42
C ALA A 46 7.99 7.54 -12.63
N THR A 47 7.96 6.31 -13.13
CA THR A 47 6.74 5.52 -13.31
C THR A 47 6.04 5.28 -11.98
N ALA A 48 6.78 4.89 -10.94
CA ALA A 48 6.22 4.69 -9.61
C ALA A 48 5.59 5.97 -9.05
N ARG A 49 6.30 7.11 -9.08
CA ARG A 49 5.75 8.41 -8.68
C ARG A 49 4.47 8.75 -9.43
N HIS A 50 4.49 8.63 -10.75
CA HIS A 50 3.35 8.99 -11.60
C HIS A 50 2.08 8.24 -11.22
N TRP A 51 2.17 6.92 -11.02
CA TRP A 51 1.00 6.11 -10.68
C TRP A 51 0.62 6.21 -9.21
N PHE A 52 1.57 6.31 -8.29
CA PHE A 52 1.31 6.46 -6.85
C PHE A 52 0.78 7.84 -6.46
N ASP A 53 0.84 8.83 -7.35
CA ASP A 53 0.16 10.12 -7.20
C ASP A 53 -1.33 10.07 -7.60
N ARG A 54 -1.78 9.01 -8.30
CA ARG A 54 -3.15 8.90 -8.84
C ARG A 54 -4.04 7.95 -8.06
N VAL A 55 -3.44 6.97 -7.40
CA VAL A 55 -4.16 6.00 -6.55
C VAL A 55 -3.52 5.98 -5.17
N ALA A 56 -4.30 5.77 -4.12
CA ALA A 56 -3.78 5.57 -2.77
C ALA A 56 -2.83 4.35 -2.76
N PRO A 57 -1.50 4.53 -2.63
CA PRO A 57 -0.54 3.48 -2.86
C PRO A 57 -0.31 2.66 -1.58
N LEU A 58 -1.41 2.23 -0.95
CA LEU A 58 -1.40 1.40 0.24
C LEU A 58 -1.32 -0.08 -0.15
N ASP A 59 -0.39 -0.80 0.46
CA ASP A 59 -0.14 -2.22 0.23
C ASP A 59 0.42 -2.90 1.49
N GLU A 60 0.84 -4.16 1.38
CA GLU A 60 1.44 -4.94 2.47
C GLU A 60 0.55 -4.96 3.73
N PHE A 61 -0.75 -5.12 3.49
CA PHE A 61 -1.74 -5.25 4.54
C PHE A 61 -1.47 -6.53 5.33
N VAL A 62 -1.29 -6.37 6.63
CA VAL A 62 -1.15 -7.47 7.60
C VAL A 62 -2.19 -7.24 8.67
N VAL A 63 -2.83 -8.31 9.11
CA VAL A 63 -3.82 -8.29 10.18
C VAL A 63 -3.50 -9.36 11.21
N GLU A 64 -3.54 -8.97 12.48
CA GLU A 64 -3.35 -9.86 13.62
C GLU A 64 -4.58 -9.77 14.53
N SER A 65 -5.16 -10.92 14.86
CA SER A 65 -6.37 -10.99 15.68
C SER A 65 -6.05 -10.72 17.15
N ARG A 66 -6.90 -9.94 17.82
CA ARG A 66 -6.79 -9.59 19.24
C ARG A 66 -8.18 -9.61 19.89
N GLY A 67 -8.84 -10.77 19.84
CA GLY A 67 -10.23 -10.91 20.28
C GLY A 67 -11.20 -10.22 19.33
N GLN A 68 -12.01 -9.28 19.85
CA GLN A 68 -13.01 -8.51 19.08
C GLN A 68 -12.42 -7.29 18.34
N VAL A 69 -11.09 -7.14 18.38
CA VAL A 69 -10.36 -6.15 17.60
C VAL A 69 -9.25 -6.86 16.83
N ALA A 70 -8.82 -6.27 15.72
CA ALA A 70 -7.65 -6.72 14.99
C ALA A 70 -6.65 -5.58 14.81
N ARG A 71 -5.37 -5.89 14.99
CA ARG A 71 -4.27 -4.98 14.67
C ARG A 71 -4.05 -5.06 13.17
N MET A 72 -4.49 -4.04 12.43
CA MET A 72 -4.26 -3.93 10.99
C MET A 72 -3.10 -2.97 10.73
N CYS A 73 -2.14 -3.41 9.93
CA CYS A 73 -1.02 -2.59 9.51
C CYS A 73 -0.89 -2.59 7.98
N PHE A 74 -0.44 -1.47 7.41
CA PHE A 74 -0.26 -1.28 5.97
C PHE A 74 0.94 -0.38 5.68
N THR A 75 1.44 -0.45 4.45
CA THR A 75 2.59 0.33 3.98
C THR A 75 2.16 1.28 2.87
N ASP A 76 2.44 2.56 3.04
CA ASP A 76 2.35 3.57 1.98
C ASP A 76 3.60 3.52 1.11
N LEU A 77 3.46 2.99 -0.11
CA LEU A 77 4.57 2.77 -1.01
C LEU A 77 5.22 4.07 -1.53
N MET A 78 4.52 5.21 -1.49
CA MET A 78 5.14 6.49 -1.84
C MET A 78 6.24 6.87 -0.83
N LEU A 79 5.94 6.64 0.45
CA LEU A 79 6.82 6.99 1.56
C LEU A 79 7.90 5.93 1.77
N SER A 80 7.55 4.64 1.71
CA SER A 80 8.51 3.55 1.93
C SER A 80 9.66 3.56 0.90
N TYR A 81 9.36 3.85 -0.37
CA TYR A 81 10.37 3.99 -1.44
C TYR A 81 11.00 5.38 -1.53
N LYS A 82 10.67 6.28 -0.58
CA LYS A 82 11.18 7.67 -0.50
C LYS A 82 11.03 8.38 -1.85
N LEU A 83 9.86 8.26 -2.47
CA LEU A 83 9.60 8.79 -3.80
C LEU A 83 9.24 10.28 -3.74
N ARG A 84 8.62 10.73 -2.64
CA ARG A 84 8.34 12.13 -2.33
C ARG A 84 8.13 12.30 -0.82
N ALA A 85 8.69 13.36 -0.25
CA ALA A 85 8.33 13.80 1.09
C ALA A 85 7.07 14.68 1.01
N THR A 86 6.02 14.31 1.74
CA THR A 86 4.74 15.02 1.71
C THR A 86 3.95 14.74 2.99
N PRO A 87 3.39 15.77 3.64
CA PRO A 87 2.49 15.57 4.77
C PRO A 87 1.35 14.64 4.36
N THR A 88 1.27 13.50 5.05
CA THR A 88 0.31 12.45 4.75
C THR A 88 -0.39 12.02 6.04
N ALA A 89 -1.71 11.88 5.96
CA ALA A 89 -2.53 11.31 7.02
C ALA A 89 -3.49 10.27 6.43
N TYR A 90 -3.91 9.31 7.25
CA TYR A 90 -4.81 8.24 6.88
C TYR A 90 -6.08 8.35 7.69
N ALA A 91 -7.21 8.66 7.04
CA ALA A 91 -8.52 8.58 7.65
C ALA A 91 -9.07 7.17 7.46
N ILE A 92 -9.56 6.56 8.54
CA ILE A 92 -9.94 5.15 8.60
C ILE A 92 -11.34 5.05 9.19
N ASP A 93 -12.24 4.42 8.43
CA ASP A 93 -13.60 4.13 8.86
C ASP A 93 -13.85 2.62 8.75
N THR A 94 -14.69 2.08 9.62
CA THR A 94 -15.07 0.66 9.59
C THR A 94 -16.57 0.49 9.43
N PHE A 95 -16.94 -0.54 8.68
CA PHE A 95 -18.34 -0.87 8.39
C PHE A 95 -18.57 -2.37 8.49
N ASP A 96 -19.80 -2.75 8.79
CA ASP A 96 -20.27 -4.14 8.67
C ASP A 96 -20.56 -4.51 7.21
N HIS A 97 -21.07 -5.73 7.01
CA HIS A 97 -21.45 -6.25 5.70
C HIS A 97 -22.56 -5.44 5.01
N GLY A 98 -23.42 -4.77 5.78
CA GLY A 98 -24.50 -3.90 5.30
C GLY A 98 -24.05 -2.46 5.01
N GLY A 99 -22.78 -2.13 5.30
CA GLY A 99 -22.24 -0.79 5.12
C GLY A 99 -22.61 0.19 6.25
N LYS A 100 -23.10 -0.31 7.39
CA LYS A 100 -23.33 0.50 8.60
C LYS A 100 -22.01 0.68 9.33
N ALA A 101 -21.75 1.88 9.83
CA ALA A 101 -20.52 2.17 10.57
C ALA A 101 -20.45 1.37 11.88
N THR A 102 -19.29 0.77 12.16
CA THR A 102 -19.06 -0.15 13.29
C THR A 102 -18.13 0.40 14.37
N GLY A 103 -17.70 1.65 14.23
CA GLY A 103 -16.81 2.31 15.19
C GLY A 103 -16.60 3.79 14.86
N HIS A 104 -15.73 4.44 15.63
CA HIS A 104 -15.35 5.83 15.38
C HIS A 104 -14.31 5.94 14.26
N ALA A 105 -14.42 7.00 13.46
CA ALA A 105 -13.41 7.34 12.47
C ALA A 105 -12.07 7.65 13.17
N GLN A 106 -10.99 7.06 12.67
CA GLN A 106 -9.64 7.27 13.18
C GLN A 106 -8.83 8.07 12.16
N VAL A 107 -7.90 8.90 12.62
CA VAL A 107 -6.92 9.56 11.77
C VAL A 107 -5.52 9.23 12.27
N LEU A 108 -4.70 8.66 11.40
CA LEU A 108 -3.31 8.32 11.71
C LEU A 108 -2.36 9.24 10.94
N PRO A 109 -1.34 9.83 11.58
CA PRO A 109 -0.25 10.48 10.85
C PRO A 109 0.62 9.43 10.16
N ALA A 110 1.17 9.78 8.99
CA ALA A 110 2.17 8.95 8.35
C ALA A 110 3.52 9.00 9.08
N THR A 111 4.22 7.87 9.05
CA THR A 111 5.59 7.74 9.53
C THR A 111 6.58 7.86 8.37
N ALA A 112 7.86 8.13 8.67
CA ALA A 112 8.89 8.30 7.65
C ALA A 112 9.11 7.04 6.78
N ASN A 113 8.84 5.84 7.30
CA ASN A 113 8.95 4.59 6.54
C ASN A 113 7.64 4.18 5.83
N GLY A 114 6.57 4.98 5.98
CA GLY A 114 5.26 4.72 5.40
C GLY A 114 4.48 3.59 6.08
N ARG A 115 5.00 2.98 7.16
CA ARG A 115 4.29 1.92 7.89
C ARG A 115 3.34 2.56 8.91
N ALA A 116 2.06 2.20 8.82
CA ALA A 116 1.04 2.60 9.79
C ALA A 116 0.31 1.36 10.30
N CYS A 117 -0.10 1.43 11.56
CA CYS A 117 -0.85 0.37 12.23
C CYS A 117 -1.96 0.99 13.06
N THR A 118 -3.12 0.35 13.09
CA THR A 118 -4.22 0.69 13.99
C THR A 118 -5.02 -0.53 14.38
N ASP A 119 -5.79 -0.39 15.43
CA ASP A 119 -6.73 -1.40 15.86
C ASP A 119 -8.09 -1.10 15.21
N VAL A 120 -8.64 -2.10 14.53
CA VAL A 120 -9.96 -2.04 13.90
C VAL A 120 -10.91 -3.01 14.62
N PRO A 121 -12.15 -2.61 14.89
CA PRO A 121 -13.15 -3.52 15.43
C PRO A 121 -13.42 -4.65 14.43
N ILE A 122 -13.69 -5.85 14.94
CA ILE A 122 -14.19 -6.97 14.15
C ILE A 122 -15.64 -7.17 14.57
N VAL A 123 -16.55 -7.11 13.61
CA VAL A 123 -17.97 -7.35 13.87
C VAL A 123 -18.14 -8.82 14.26
N ALA A 124 -19.08 -9.17 15.14
CA ALA A 124 -19.29 -10.56 15.54
C ALA A 124 -20.20 -11.33 14.55
N ASP A 125 -20.91 -10.63 13.67
CA ASP A 125 -21.83 -11.21 12.71
C ASP A 125 -21.13 -11.62 11.40
N ASN A 126 -21.81 -12.44 10.59
CA ASN A 126 -21.40 -12.79 9.23
C ASN A 126 -19.90 -13.19 9.10
N ASN A 127 -19.45 -14.12 9.94
CA ASN A 127 -18.04 -14.57 10.02
C ASN A 127 -17.04 -13.42 10.25
N GLY A 128 -17.44 -12.45 11.06
CA GLY A 128 -16.67 -11.25 11.36
C GLY A 128 -16.28 -10.39 10.16
N TYR A 129 -17.13 -10.40 9.14
CA TYR A 129 -16.90 -9.61 7.95
C TYR A 129 -16.92 -8.11 8.28
N THR A 130 -15.78 -7.46 8.04
CA THR A 130 -15.59 -6.04 8.34
C THR A 130 -14.96 -5.35 7.13
N ILE A 131 -15.56 -4.24 6.70
CA ILE A 131 -15.02 -3.38 5.64
C ILE A 131 -14.26 -2.24 6.29
N VAL A 132 -12.96 -2.14 6.03
CA VAL A 132 -12.14 -1.00 6.45
C VAL A 132 -11.92 -0.08 5.25
N ARG A 133 -12.35 1.16 5.35
CA ARG A 133 -12.14 2.20 4.33
C ARG A 133 -10.98 3.08 4.74
N LEU A 134 -9.93 3.09 3.94
CA LEU A 134 -8.78 3.96 4.11
C LEU A 134 -8.80 5.08 3.07
N ARG A 135 -8.71 6.31 3.55
CA ARG A 135 -8.58 7.53 2.75
C ARG A 135 -7.22 8.16 3.04
N VAL A 136 -6.44 8.37 1.99
CA VAL A 136 -5.13 9.03 2.09
C VAL A 136 -5.36 10.52 1.87
N GLN A 137 -5.03 11.33 2.86
CA GLN A 137 -4.95 12.78 2.73
C GLN A 137 -3.51 13.17 2.50
N ARG A 138 -3.23 13.79 1.36
CA ARG A 138 -1.87 14.17 0.93
C ARG A 138 -1.91 15.53 0.27
N ASN A 139 -1.08 16.47 0.74
CA ASN A 139 -1.06 17.86 0.25
C ASN A 139 -2.46 18.52 0.22
N LYS A 140 -3.29 18.28 1.24
CA LYS A 140 -4.69 18.77 1.34
C LYS A 140 -5.65 18.22 0.27
N SER A 141 -5.25 17.22 -0.50
CA SER A 141 -6.12 16.46 -1.39
C SER A 141 -6.38 15.07 -0.84
N GLU A 142 -7.61 14.60 -0.97
CA GLU A 142 -7.98 13.23 -0.67
C GLU A 142 -7.80 12.37 -1.92
N MET A 143 -7.11 11.24 -1.77
CA MET A 143 -6.97 10.24 -2.83
C MET A 143 -8.17 9.29 -2.83
N PRO A 144 -8.49 8.65 -3.97
CA PRO A 144 -9.49 7.59 -4.00
C PRO A 144 -9.25 6.52 -2.92
N PRO A 145 -10.30 6.08 -2.21
CA PRO A 145 -10.12 5.21 -1.05
C PRO A 145 -9.71 3.78 -1.42
N VAL A 146 -9.03 3.13 -0.49
CA VAL A 146 -8.81 1.68 -0.50
C VAL A 146 -9.79 1.04 0.48
N LEU A 147 -10.57 0.08 0.02
CA LEU A 147 -11.38 -0.78 0.88
C LEU A 147 -10.62 -2.08 1.13
N VAL A 148 -10.44 -2.40 2.40
CA VAL A 148 -9.87 -3.66 2.87
C VAL A 148 -11.01 -4.47 3.46
N HIS A 149 -11.21 -5.67 2.93
CA HIS A 149 -12.23 -6.58 3.40
C HIS A 149 -11.57 -7.60 4.33
N LEU A 150 -12.01 -7.61 5.57
CA LEU A 150 -11.57 -8.54 6.60
C LEU A 150 -12.67 -9.57 6.86
N ALA A 151 -12.28 -10.80 7.20
CA ALA A 151 -13.19 -11.82 7.71
C ALA A 151 -12.45 -12.73 8.70
N GLN A 152 -13.19 -13.33 9.62
CA GLN A 152 -12.71 -14.40 10.51
C GLN A 152 -12.89 -15.75 9.84
N ASP A 153 -11.86 -16.58 9.93
CA ASP A 153 -11.97 -18.01 9.59
C ASP A 153 -12.59 -18.80 10.75
N ALA A 154 -12.78 -20.11 10.54
CA ALA A 154 -13.39 -21.00 11.53
C ALA A 154 -12.58 -21.13 12.84
N SER A 155 -11.30 -20.75 12.84
CA SER A 155 -10.46 -20.72 14.05
C SER A 155 -10.58 -19.40 14.82
N GLY A 156 -11.35 -18.43 14.29
CA GLY A 156 -11.46 -17.07 14.81
C GLY A 156 -10.33 -16.14 14.35
N ALA A 157 -9.43 -16.61 13.47
CA ALA A 157 -8.35 -15.78 12.95
C ALA A 157 -8.87 -14.87 11.84
N VAL A 158 -8.65 -13.57 12.01
CA VAL A 158 -8.96 -12.51 11.05
C VAL A 158 -7.96 -12.53 9.91
N ARG A 159 -8.46 -12.43 8.67
CA ARG A 159 -7.67 -12.37 7.43
C ARG A 159 -8.13 -11.23 6.55
N VAL A 160 -7.20 -10.70 5.75
CA VAL A 160 -7.56 -9.88 4.59
C VAL A 160 -8.05 -10.80 3.49
N ILE A 161 -9.32 -10.71 3.13
CA ILE A 161 -9.96 -11.54 2.08
C ILE A 161 -10.15 -10.79 0.77
N GLY A 162 -9.96 -9.46 0.76
CA GLY A 162 -10.12 -8.66 -0.45
C GLY A 162 -9.60 -7.25 -0.30
N LEU A 163 -9.13 -6.69 -1.42
CA LEU A 163 -8.76 -5.30 -1.54
C LEU A 163 -9.49 -4.70 -2.74
N ARG A 164 -10.21 -3.61 -2.54
CA ARG A 164 -10.83 -2.84 -3.61
C ARG A 164 -10.26 -1.43 -3.62
N ARG A 165 -9.74 -1.02 -4.76
CA ARG A 165 -9.28 0.35 -5.00
C ARG A 165 -10.30 1.01 -5.93
N ARG A 166 -10.51 2.33 -5.81
CA ARG A 166 -11.32 3.12 -6.75
C ARG A 166 -10.43 4.01 -7.59
#